data_AF-A0A6M0BNH9-F1
#
_entry.id   AF-A0A6M0BNH9-F1
#
_cell.length_a   1.000
_cell.length_b   1.000
_cell.length_c   1.000
_cell.angle_alpha   90.00
_cell.angle_beta   90.00
_cell.angle_gamma   90.00
#
_symmetry.space_group_name_H-M   'P 1'
#
loop_
_entity.id
_entity.type
_entity.pdbx_description
1 polymer ?
#
loop_
_entity_poly.entity_id
_entity_poly.type
_entity_poly.pdbx_seq_one_letter_code
_entity_poly.pdbx_strand_id
1 'polypeptide(L)' 'MKFVSPKIDYAFKKIFGSQQSQDILISFLNAIIYGGEKIIQSLTIVNPFNPGQLLSLKDTYLDVKAVLVDGSIVVI' A
#
# COMPACT_ATOMS: atom_id res chain seq x y z
N MET A 1 -21.30 14.35 7.48
CA MET A 1 -19.90 14.02 7.13
C MET A 1 -19.88 13.32 5.77
N LYS A 2 -18.90 13.59 4.90
CA LYS A 2 -18.73 12.85 3.64
C LYS A 2 -17.67 11.78 3.84
N PHE A 3 -18.04 10.52 3.63
CA PHE A 3 -17.11 9.38 3.70
C PHE A 3 -16.69 9.00 2.29
N VAL A 4 -15.43 8.62 2.12
CA VAL A 4 -14.93 8.03 0.88
C VAL A 4 -14.64 6.57 1.16
N SER A 5 -15.18 5.69 0.33
CA SER A 5 -14.93 4.25 0.47
C SER A 5 -13.46 3.95 0.17
N PRO A 6 -12.76 3.12 0.97
CA PRO A 6 -11.39 2.69 0.67
C PRO A 6 -11.31 1.83 -0.60
N LYS A 7 -12.46 1.38 -1.15
CA LYS A 7 -12.54 0.75 -2.48
C LYS A 7 -12.25 1.73 -3.62
N ILE A 8 -12.30 3.03 -3.35
CA ILE A 8 -11.92 4.07 -4.29
C ILE A 8 -10.40 4.24 -4.20
N ASP A 9 -9.71 4.12 -5.33
CA ASP A 9 -8.24 4.20 -5.43
C ASP A 9 -7.64 5.40 -4.68
N TYR A 10 -8.24 6.59 -4.84
CA TYR A 10 -7.80 7.79 -4.13
C TYR A 10 -7.84 7.64 -2.60
N ALA A 11 -8.89 7.02 -2.05
CA ALA A 11 -8.98 6.77 -0.62
C ALA A 11 -7.99 5.70 -0.18
N PHE A 12 -7.82 4.64 -0.98
CA PHE A 12 -6.82 3.61 -0.72
C PHE A 12 -5.41 4.24 -0.61
N LYS A 13 -4.99 5.02 -1.61
CA LYS A 13 -3.70 5.72 -1.60
C LYS A 13 -3.57 6.74 -0.48
N LYS A 14 -4.66 7.41 -0.11
CA LYS A 14 -4.64 8.33 1.03
C LYS A 14 -4.44 7.59 2.36
N ILE A 15 -4.96 6.37 2.49
CA ILE A 15 -4.85 5.54 3.69
C ILE A 15 -3.50 4.81 3.74
N PHE A 16 -3.03 4.28 2.60
CA PHE A 16 -1.90 3.34 2.52
C PHE A 16 -0.67 3.87 1.78
N GLY A 17 -0.81 4.94 0.99
CA GLY A 17 0.23 5.47 0.10
C GLY A 17 1.24 6.40 0.77
N SER A 18 1.21 6.52 2.10
CA SER A 18 2.16 7.31 2.88
C SER A 18 3.18 6.42 3.61
N GLN A 19 4.35 6.96 3.96
CA GLN A 19 5.33 6.20 4.75
C GLN A 19 4.81 5.87 6.16
N GLN A 20 3.98 6.74 6.75
CA GLN A 20 3.41 6.51 8.08
C GLN A 20 2.40 5.37 8.12
N SER A 21 1.86 4.98 6.96
CA SER A 21 0.87 3.91 6.84
C SER A 21 1.48 2.53 6.54
N GLN A 22 2.82 2.39 6.57
CA GLN A 22 3.51 1.14 6.25
C GLN A 22 3.02 -0.03 7.11
N ASP A 23 2.92 0.12 8.43
CA ASP A 23 2.49 -0.96 9.32
C ASP A 23 1.05 -1.44 9.02
N ILE A 24 0.16 -0.50 8.71
CA ILE A 24 -1.23 -0.80 8.36
C ILE A 24 -1.28 -1.51 7.00
N LEU A 25 -0.47 -1.08 6.05
CA LEU A 25 -0.35 -1.71 4.74
C LEU A 25 0.23 -3.14 4.85
N ILE A 26 1.25 -3.35 5.68
CA ILE A 26 1.81 -4.69 5.97
C ILE A 26 0.71 -5.59 6.52
N SER A 27 -0.03 -5.14 7.54
CA SER A 27 -1.13 -5.90 8.14
C SER A 27 -2.21 -6.26 7.11
N PHE A 28 -2.60 -5.29 6.29
CA PHE A 28 -3.59 -5.48 5.23
C PHE A 28 -3.15 -6.50 4.17
N LEU A 29 -1.91 -6.40 3.69
CA LEU A 29 -1.37 -7.32 2.68
C LEU A 29 -1.18 -8.73 3.23
N ASN A 30 -0.71 -8.87 4.48
CA ASN A 30 -0.66 -10.16 5.17
C ASN A 30 -2.05 -10.79 5.30
N ALA A 31 -3.08 -10.00 5.61
CA ALA A 31 -4.46 -10.49 5.70
C ALA A 31 -5.02 -10.97 4.36
N ILE A 32 -4.76 -10.26 3.26
CA ILE A 32 -5.34 -10.57 1.95
C ILE A 32 -4.55 -11.62 1.17
N ILE A 33 -3.22 -11.54 1.17
CA ILE A 33 -2.35 -12.39 0.34
C ILE A 33 -1.97 -13.67 1.09
N TYR A 34 -1.68 -13.55 2.39
CA TYR A 34 -1.14 -14.63 3.21
C TYR A 34 -2.12 -15.13 4.28
N GLY A 35 -3.42 -14.88 4.10
CA GLY A 35 -4.47 -15.37 5.01
C GLY A 35 -4.34 -14.90 6.46
N GLY A 36 -3.64 -13.79 6.71
CA GLY A 36 -3.39 -13.25 8.04
C GLY A 36 -2.06 -13.69 8.67
N GLU A 37 -1.29 -14.56 8.01
CA GLU A 37 0.06 -14.90 8.47
C GLU A 37 1.01 -13.72 8.32
N LYS A 38 1.89 -13.52 9.30
CA LYS A 38 2.86 -12.41 9.32
C LYS A 38 4.07 -12.72 8.43
N ILE A 39 3.84 -12.79 7.12
CA ILE A 39 4.85 -13.16 6.11
C ILE A 39 5.63 -11.94 5.62
N ILE A 40 4.97 -10.79 5.42
CA ILE A 40 5.63 -9.53 5.10
C ILE A 40 6.17 -8.91 6.38
N GLN A 41 7.48 -8.69 6.45
CA GLN A 41 8.17 -8.12 7.61
C GLN A 41 8.41 -6.62 7.47
N SER A 42 8.67 -6.16 6.25
CA SER A 42 8.81 -4.74 5.94
C SER A 42 8.40 -4.48 4.51
N LEU A 43 8.02 -3.23 4.22
CA LEU A 43 7.76 -2.81 2.85
C LEU A 43 8.26 -1.39 2.59
N THR A 44 8.58 -1.11 1.34
CA THR A 44 8.92 0.22 0.84
C THR A 44 7.96 0.57 -0.27
N ILE A 45 7.33 1.74 -0.16
CA ILE A 45 6.49 2.29 -1.23
C ILE A 45 7.42 2.96 -2.23
N VAL A 46 7.46 2.44 -3.46
CA VAL A 46 8.38 2.94 -4.51
C VAL A 46 7.89 4.29 -5.05
N ASN A 47 6.57 4.45 -5.19
CA ASN A 47 5.92 5.65 -5.69
C ASN A 47 4.94 6.19 -4.62
N PRO A 48 5.41 6.94 -3.61
CA PRO A 48 4.54 7.45 -2.55
C PRO A 48 3.48 8.39 -3.11
N PHE A 49 2.25 8.26 -2.62
CA PHE A 49 1.13 9.05 -3.10
C PHE A 49 1.29 10.53 -2.70
N ASN A 50 1.39 11.42 -3.69
CA ASN A 50 1.52 12.85 -3.45
C ASN A 50 0.26 13.61 -3.95
N PRO A 51 -0.64 14.04 -3.04
CA PRO A 51 -1.92 14.63 -3.43
C PRO A 51 -1.79 15.98 -4.17
N GLY A 52 -0.62 16.63 -4.13
CA GLY A 52 -0.34 17.88 -4.85
C GLY A 52 -0.06 17.73 -6.35
N GLN A 53 0.14 16.50 -6.85
CA GLN A 53 0.42 16.22 -8.27
C GLN A 53 -0.81 15.74 -9.05
N LEU A 54 -2.02 16.03 -8.56
CA LEU A 54 -3.25 15.69 -9.26
C LEU A 54 -3.43 16.58 -10.48
N LEU A 55 -3.31 15.99 -11.68
CA LEU A 55 -4.25 16.24 -12.79
C LEU A 55 -4.09 15.33 -14.02
N SER A 56 -3.01 14.55 -14.20
CA SER A 56 -2.80 13.89 -15.52
C SER A 56 -2.61 12.38 -15.60
N LEU A 57 -2.57 11.61 -14.51
CA LEU A 57 -2.23 10.18 -14.65
C LEU A 57 -3.39 9.28 -14.23
N LYS A 58 -4.03 8.72 -15.25
CA LYS A 58 -4.95 7.57 -15.21
C LYS A 58 -4.26 6.29 -14.74
N ASP A 59 -2.95 6.31 -14.53
CA ASP A 59 -2.18 5.15 -14.08
C ASP A 59 -2.18 5.09 -12.55
N THR A 60 -3.06 4.25 -12.03
CA THR A 60 -3.36 4.14 -10.62
C THR A 60 -2.71 2.92 -9.98
N TYR A 61 -1.38 2.85 -10.01
CA TYR A 61 -0.62 1.76 -9.38
C TYR A 61 0.10 2.26 -8.13
N LEU A 62 0.05 1.49 -7.04
CA LEU A 62 0.86 1.69 -5.83
C LEU A 62 1.91 0.59 -5.83
N ASP A 63 3.12 0.90 -6.30
CA ASP A 63 4.20 -0.09 -6.33
C ASP A 63 4.81 -0.28 -4.94
N VAL A 64 4.77 -1.51 -4.44
CA VAL A 64 5.29 -1.87 -3.13
C VAL A 64 6.38 -2.92 -3.26
N LYS A 65 7.54 -2.66 -2.68
CA LYS A 65 8.58 -3.68 -2.47
C LYS A 65 8.45 -4.23 -1.07
N ALA A 66 8.16 -5.52 -0.94
CA ALA A 66 8.04 -6.20 0.34
C ALA A 66 9.23 -7.12 0.59
N VAL A 67 9.72 -7.15 1.83
CA VAL A 67 10.69 -8.13 2.32
C VAL A 67 9.93 -9.16 3.15
N LEU A 68 10.05 -10.42 2.75
CA LEU A 68 9.36 -11.54 3.40
C LEU A 68 10.21 -12.12 4.54
N VAL A 69 9.60 -12.99 5.36
CA VAL A 69 10.25 -13.66 6.49
C VAL A 69 11.48 -14.51 6.11
N ASP A 70 11.54 -15.02 4.88
CA ASP A 70 12.66 -15.81 4.36
C ASP A 70 13.80 -14.94 3.77
N GLY A 71 13.64 -13.61 3.81
CA GLY A 71 14.56 -12.65 3.21
C GLY A 71 14.33 -12.39 1.72
N SER A 72 13.35 -13.06 1.09
CA SER A 72 12.99 -12.83 -0.30
C SER A 72 12.36 -11.44 -0.48
N ILE A 73 12.62 -10.83 -1.64
CA ILE A 73 12.05 -9.54 -2.02
C ILE A 73 11.03 -9.75 -3.13
N VAL A 74 9.81 -9.26 -2.93
CA VAL A 74 8.74 -9.33 -3.92
C VAL A 74 8.20 -7.94 -4.23
N VAL A 75 7.72 -7.75 -5.47
CA VAL A 75 7.01 -6.54 -5.88
C VAL A 75 5.51 -6.87 -5.92
N ILE A 76 4.72 -6.06 -5.24
CA ILE A 76 3.25 -6.14 -5.13
C ILE A 76 2.66 -4.89 -5.76
#